data_AF-A0A8X6KND0-F1
#
_entry.id   AF-A0A8X6KND0-F1
#
_cell.length_a   1.000
_cell.length_b   1.000
_cell.length_c   1.000
_cell.angle_alpha   90.00
_cell.angle_beta   90.00
_cell.angle_gamma   90.00
#
_symmetry.space_group_name_H-M   'P 1'
#
loop_
_entity.id
_entity.type
_entity.pdbx_description
1 polymer ?
#
loop_
_entity_poly.entity_id
_entity_poly.type
_entity_poly.pdbx_seq_one_letter_code
_entity_poly.pdbx_strand_id
1 'polypeptide(L)'
;MIRKLHLAMTTVACKYEIVAQKFKEFCLATTKLYVAIYLWYYMPRSLRKVLIHESLLVNDSILPIGQMSEEAIEAWKNGSKYFHPPRKFNWQQSMEDTVCRL
;
A
#
# COMPACT_ATOMS: atom_id res chain seq x y z
N MET A 1 5.49 -16.39 -12.66
CA MET A 1 4.47 -15.32 -12.60
C MET A 1 4.31 -14.79 -11.18
N ILE A 2 3.98 -15.64 -10.19
CA ILE A 2 3.87 -15.27 -8.76
C ILE A 2 5.11 -14.52 -8.22
N ARG A 3 6.32 -15.02 -8.49
CA ARG A 3 7.58 -14.35 -8.07
C ARG A 3 7.74 -12.92 -8.62
N LYS A 4 7.27 -12.66 -9.85
CA LYS A 4 7.35 -11.32 -10.47
C LYS A 4 6.37 -10.35 -9.81
N LEU A 5 5.17 -10.83 -9.47
CA LEU A 5 4.19 -10.05 -8.71
C LEU A 5 4.69 -9.74 -7.30
N HIS A 6 5.25 -10.74 -6.61
CA HIS A 6 5.88 -10.53 -5.32
C HIS A 6 6.98 -9.45 -5.41
N LEU A 7 7.87 -9.53 -6.39
CA LEU A 7 8.90 -8.53 -6.59
C LEU A 7 8.32 -7.13 -6.82
N ALA A 8 7.29 -6.98 -7.67
CA ALA A 8 6.62 -5.70 -7.91
C ALA A 8 6.02 -5.10 -6.63
N MET A 9 5.37 -5.93 -5.82
CA MET A 9 4.76 -5.49 -4.57
C MET A 9 5.82 -5.10 -3.53
N THR A 10 6.88 -5.90 -3.39
CA THR A 10 7.99 -5.61 -2.47
C THR A 10 8.72 -4.34 -2.87
N THR A 11 8.89 -4.07 -4.17
CA THR A 11 9.49 -2.80 -4.61
C THR A 11 8.62 -1.60 -4.26
N VAL A 12 7.29 -1.70 -4.38
CA VAL A 12 6.37 -0.61 -4.01
C VAL A 12 6.34 -0.39 -2.49
N ALA A 13 6.33 -1.47 -1.71
CA ALA A 13 6.38 -1.41 -0.25
C ALA A 13 7.74 -0.94 0.30
N CYS A 14 8.73 -0.79 -0.58
CA CYS A 14 10.05 -0.33 -0.21
C CYS A 14 10.02 1.15 0.20
N LYS A 15 10.81 1.49 1.22
CA LYS A 15 10.96 2.87 1.73
C LYS A 15 12.10 3.64 1.04
N TYR A 16 12.68 3.07 -0.01
CA TYR A 16 13.78 3.65 -0.78
C TYR A 16 13.29 4.17 -2.13
N GLU A 17 14.05 5.08 -2.72
CA GLU A 17 13.78 5.59 -4.06
C GLU A 17 13.87 4.49 -5.12
N ILE A 18 12.91 4.52 -6.06
CA ILE A 18 12.79 3.54 -7.13
C ILE A 18 13.05 4.25 -8.44
N VAL A 19 13.91 3.67 -9.29
CA VAL A 19 14.10 4.16 -10.67
C VAL A 19 12.84 3.86 -11.48
N ALA A 20 12.00 4.87 -11.66
CA ALA A 20 10.67 4.74 -12.25
C ALA A 20 10.67 4.09 -13.65
N GLN A 21 11.66 4.42 -14.50
CA GLN A 21 11.76 3.86 -15.84
C GLN A 21 11.92 2.33 -15.82
N LYS A 22 12.84 1.82 -15.00
CA LYS A 22 13.08 0.37 -14.86
C LYS A 22 11.86 -0.34 -14.28
N PHE A 23 11.19 0.30 -13.32
CA PHE A 23 9.99 -0.25 -12.70
C PHE A 23 8.81 -0.32 -13.69
N LYS A 24 8.63 0.70 -14.52
CA LYS A 24 7.60 0.74 -15.58
C LYS A 24 7.80 -0.36 -16.62
N GLU A 25 9.02 -0.53 -17.10
CA GLU A 25 9.37 -1.59 -18.06
C GLU A 25 9.09 -2.99 -17.47
N PHE A 26 9.47 -3.20 -16.20
CA PHE A 26 9.19 -4.44 -15.48
C PHE A 26 7.69 -4.72 -15.34
N CYS A 27 6.89 -3.71 -14.99
CA CYS A 27 5.44 -3.86 -14.82
C CYS A 27 4.71 -4.10 -16.14
N LEU A 28 5.13 -3.45 -17.22
CA LEU A 28 4.59 -3.69 -18.57
C LEU A 28 4.89 -5.12 -19.05
N ALA A 29 6.13 -5.59 -18.87
CA ALA A 29 6.50 -6.96 -19.21
C ALA A 29 5.69 -7.99 -18.40
N THR A 30 5.49 -7.72 -17.11
CA THR A 30 4.71 -8.59 -16.22
C THR A 30 3.22 -8.60 -16.57
N THR A 31 2.66 -7.46 -16.99
CA THR A 31 1.27 -7.35 -17.45
C THR A 31 1.04 -8.14 -18.73
N LYS A 32 1.93 -8.03 -19.73
CA LYS A 32 1.84 -8.82 -20.97
C LYS A 32 1.88 -10.32 -20.67
N LEU A 33 2.77 -10.74 -19.76
CA LEU A 33 2.87 -12.12 -19.33
C LEU A 33 1.63 -12.59 -18.55
N TYR A 34 1.01 -11.73 -17.74
CA TYR A 34 -0.26 -12.03 -17.06
C TYR A 34 -1.35 -12.35 -18.08
N VAL A 35 -1.55 -11.44 -19.06
CA VAL A 35 -2.61 -11.57 -20.06
C VAL A 35 -2.41 -12.82 -20.90
N ALA A 36 -1.16 -13.16 -21.26
CA ALA A 36 -0.86 -14.36 -22.04
C ALA A 36 -1.15 -15.68 -21.29
N ILE A 37 -1.00 -15.71 -19.96
CA ILE A 37 -1.22 -16.93 -19.15
C ILE A 37 -2.69 -17.04 -18.72
N TYR A 38 -3.33 -15.91 -18.43
CA TYR A 38 -4.67 -15.84 -17.84
C TYR A 38 -5.64 -15.08 -18.74
N LEU A 39 -5.75 -15.46 -20.03
CA LEU A 39 -6.71 -14.82 -20.95
C LEU A 39 -8.16 -14.93 -20.47
N TRP A 40 -8.49 -16.03 -19.78
CA TRP A 40 -9.85 -16.34 -19.32
C TRP A 40 -10.27 -15.56 -18.07
N TYR A 41 -9.34 -14.92 -17.37
CA TYR A 41 -9.60 -14.24 -16.10
C TYR A 41 -9.25 -12.76 -16.17
N TYR A 42 -10.19 -11.93 -15.73
CA TYR A 42 -9.98 -10.50 -15.69
C TYR A 42 -9.00 -10.12 -14.58
N MET A 43 -7.96 -9.34 -14.93
CA MET A 43 -6.98 -8.88 -13.96
C MET A 43 -7.65 -8.12 -12.79
N PRO A 44 -7.45 -8.55 -11.53
CA PRO A 44 -8.02 -7.88 -10.36
C PRO A 44 -7.64 -6.40 -10.29
N ARG A 45 -8.55 -5.57 -9.75
CA ARG A 45 -8.36 -4.12 -9.68
C ARG A 45 -7.12 -3.74 -8.87
N SER A 46 -6.83 -4.46 -7.78
CA SER A 46 -5.62 -4.26 -6.97
C SER A 46 -4.34 -4.52 -7.76
N LEU A 47 -4.26 -5.66 -8.46
CA LEU A 47 -3.11 -6.00 -9.31
C LEU A 47 -2.91 -4.99 -10.44
N ARG A 48 -4.00 -4.54 -11.06
CA ARG A 48 -3.92 -3.51 -12.10
C ARG A 48 -3.43 -2.17 -11.56
N LYS A 49 -3.91 -1.76 -10.38
CA LYS A 49 -3.40 -0.56 -9.70
C LYS A 49 -1.89 -0.67 -9.51
N VAL A 50 -1.42 -1.81 -9.03
CA VAL A 50 0.02 -2.02 -8.82
C VAL A 50 0.81 -1.99 -10.13
N LEU A 51 0.37 -2.70 -11.16
CA LEU A 51 1.15 -2.83 -12.39
C LEU A 51 1.04 -1.63 -13.34
N ILE A 52 -0.05 -0.88 -13.30
CA ILE A 52 -0.29 0.24 -14.23
C ILE A 52 -0.12 1.58 -13.52
N HIS A 53 -0.79 1.79 -12.38
CA HIS A 53 -0.87 3.09 -11.74
C HIS A 53 0.35 3.41 -10.86
N GLU A 54 0.91 2.44 -10.13
CA GLU A 54 2.09 2.69 -9.28
C GLU A 54 3.28 3.21 -10.08
N SER A 55 3.49 2.73 -11.31
CA SER A 55 4.60 3.20 -12.14
C SER A 55 4.54 4.69 -12.50
N LEU A 56 3.33 5.26 -12.52
CA LEU A 56 3.12 6.70 -12.69
C LEU A 56 3.28 7.43 -11.36
N LEU A 57 2.72 6.87 -10.29
CA LEU A 57 2.84 7.42 -8.93
C LEU A 57 4.29 7.57 -8.48
N VAL A 58 5.17 6.60 -8.79
CA VAL A 58 6.60 6.67 -8.44
C VAL A 58 7.30 7.88 -9.08
N ASN A 59 6.85 8.34 -10.25
CA ASN A 59 7.39 9.56 -10.87
C ASN A 59 6.82 10.84 -10.24
N ASP A 60 5.55 10.84 -9.86
CA ASP A 60 4.84 12.03 -9.39
C ASP A 60 4.98 12.22 -7.86
N SER A 61 5.35 11.17 -7.12
CA SER A 61 5.45 11.17 -5.67
C SER A 61 6.73 11.84 -5.17
N ILE A 62 6.58 12.74 -4.19
CA ILE A 62 7.71 13.40 -3.50
C ILE A 62 8.47 12.41 -2.60
N LEU A 63 7.77 11.41 -2.06
CA LEU A 63 8.32 10.40 -1.16
C LEU A 63 8.09 9.00 -1.71
N PRO A 64 8.95 8.02 -1.41
CA PRO A 64 8.72 6.62 -1.72
C PRO A 64 7.35 6.13 -1.20
N ILE A 65 6.64 5.38 -2.04
CA ILE A 65 5.26 4.93 -1.76
C ILE A 65 5.18 4.12 -0.46
N GLY A 66 6.19 3.28 -0.16
CA GLY A 66 6.25 2.53 1.09
C GLY A 66 6.38 3.39 2.36
N GLN A 67 6.77 4.66 2.25
CA GLN A 67 6.74 5.60 3.38
C GLN A 67 5.35 6.22 3.59
N MET A 68 4.52 6.27 2.56
CA MET A 68 3.15 6.79 2.59
C MET A 68 2.11 5.70 2.90
N SER A 69 2.55 4.54 3.42
CA SER A 69 1.67 3.40 3.66
C SER A 69 0.74 3.61 4.87
N GLU A 70 -0.48 3.10 4.76
CA GLU A 70 -1.48 3.12 5.84
C GLU A 70 -1.08 2.24 7.04
N GLU A 71 -0.13 1.32 6.83
CA GLU A 71 0.33 0.33 7.82
C GLU A 71 0.79 0.97 9.14
N ALA A 72 1.41 2.15 9.07
CA ALA A 72 1.86 2.88 10.26
C ALA A 72 0.68 3.33 11.13
N ILE A 73 -0.39 3.85 10.50
CA ILE A 73 -1.59 4.31 11.18
C ILE A 73 -2.38 3.11 11.76
N GLU A 74 -2.47 2.01 11.01
CA GLU A 74 -3.12 0.78 11.46
C GLU A 74 -2.41 0.17 12.68
N ALA A 75 -1.07 0.11 12.65
CA ALA A 75 -0.26 -0.37 13.77
C ALA A 75 -0.46 0.49 15.03
N TRP A 76 -0.46 1.81 14.85
CA TRP A 76 -0.74 2.75 15.94
C TRP A 76 -2.14 2.56 16.52
N LYS A 77 -3.18 2.46 15.67
CA LYS A 77 -4.57 2.25 16.09
C LYS A 77 -4.74 0.95 16.87
N ASN A 78 -4.03 -0.11 16.47
CA ASN A 78 -4.02 -1.37 17.21
C ASN A 78 -3.35 -1.20 18.57
N GLY A 79 -2.18 -0.57 18.65
CA GLY A 79 -1.52 -0.27 19.91
C GLY A 79 -2.38 0.57 20.87
N SER A 80 -3.00 1.64 20.37
CA SER A 80 -3.85 2.55 21.15
C SER A 80 -4.97 1.82 21.91
N LYS A 81 -5.59 0.81 21.29
CA LYS A 81 -6.63 -0.01 21.94
C LYS A 81 -6.13 -0.76 23.18
N TYR A 82 -4.87 -1.17 23.21
CA TYR A 82 -4.29 -1.97 24.28
C TYR A 82 -3.66 -1.11 25.38
N PHE A 83 -2.94 -0.05 25.02
CA PHE A 83 -2.18 0.75 25.98
C PHE A 83 -3.00 1.85 26.63
N HIS A 84 -4.01 2.39 25.94
CA HIS A 84 -4.77 3.56 26.41
C HIS A 84 -6.28 3.41 26.18
N PRO A 85 -6.95 2.47 26.88
CA PRO A 85 -8.39 2.34 26.78
C PRO A 85 -9.09 3.65 27.21
N PRO A 86 -9.99 4.21 26.39
CA PRO A 86 -10.74 5.40 26.76
C PRO A 86 -11.80 5.03 27.80
N ARG A 87 -12.23 6.01 28.61
CA ARG A 87 -13.35 5.81 29.53
C ARG A 87 -14.62 5.51 28.70
N LYS A 88 -15.34 4.45 29.08
CA LYS A 88 -16.55 3.98 28.38
C LYS A 88 -17.84 4.54 28.99
N PHE A 89 -17.82 5.78 29.47
CA PHE A 89 -18.97 6.41 30.12
C PHE A 89 -19.96 7.03 29.10
N ASN A 90 -19.44 7.78 28.13
CA ASN A 90 -20.19 8.38 27.02
C ASN A 90 -19.29 8.46 25.77
N TRP A 91 -19.87 8.42 24.57
CA TRP A 91 -19.15 8.50 23.29
C TRP A 91 -18.32 9.78 23.15
N GLN A 92 -18.87 10.96 23.52
CA GLN A 92 -18.15 12.23 23.43
C GLN A 92 -16.88 12.23 24.29
N GLN A 93 -17.00 11.83 25.55
CA GLN A 93 -15.86 11.74 26.48
C GLN A 93 -14.86 10.65 26.08
N SER A 94 -15.34 9.55 25.50
CA SER A 94 -14.49 8.50 24.97
C SER A 94 -13.65 9.00 23.78
N MET A 95 -14.27 9.79 22.89
CA MET A 95 -13.62 10.41 21.75
C MET A 95 -12.62 11.50 22.19
N GLU A 96 -13.00 12.34 23.16
CA GLU A 96 -12.12 13.33 23.79
C GLU A 96 -10.88 12.67 24.41
N ASP A 97 -11.08 11.60 25.20
CA ASP A 97 -9.98 10.83 25.78
C ASP A 97 -9.05 10.22 24.72
N THR A 98 -9.59 9.73 23.60
CA THR A 98 -8.75 9.20 22.50
C THR A 98 -7.97 10.29 21.79
N VAL A 99 -8.55 11.47 21.58
CA VAL A 99 -7.90 12.59 20.87
C VAL A 99 -6.87 13.30 21.75
N CYS A 100 -7.17 13.54 23.02
CA CYS A 100 -6.25 14.18 23.96
C CYS A 100 -5.00 13.34 24.31
N ARG A 101 -4.96 12.08 23.85
CA ARG A 101 -3.85 11.13 24.06
C ARG A 101 -3.11 10.78 22.77
N LEU A 102 -3.42 11.45 21.65
CA LEU A 102 -2.65 11.45 20.40
C LEU A 102 -1.43 12.34 20.53
#